data_AF-A0A7D3ZRS5-F1
#
_entry.id   AF-A0A7D3ZRS5-F1
#
_cell.length_a   1.000
_cell.length_b   1.000
_cell.length_c   1.000
_cell.angle_alpha   90.00
_cell.angle_beta   90.00
_cell.angle_gamma   90.00
#
_symmetry.space_group_name_H-M   'P 1'
#
loop_
_entity.id
_entity.type
_entity.pdbx_description
1 polymer ?
#
loop_
_entity_poly.entity_id
_entity_poly.type
_entity_poly.pdbx_seq_one_letter_code
_entity_poly.pdbx_strand_id
1 'polypeptide(L)'
;MRPTTTTIGLVLAAVLSISDLATAAVPGPPVPAIVVATALGAASLAAVALAWRGGRGRLWAVAALRSVSALMATLGLFDDGTAAGVRGLIVGGLVLTAVMLALIAPDLRRAPAASPAA
;
A
#
# COMPACT_ATOMS: atom_id res chain seq x y z
N MET A 1 20.87 -11.30 0.00
CA MET A 1 20.51 -10.17 -0.88
C MET A 1 19.01 -10.22 -1.16
N ARG A 2 18.32 -9.07 -1.19
CA ARG A 2 16.88 -9.06 -1.54
C ARG A 2 16.68 -9.24 -3.05
N PRO A 3 15.61 -9.91 -3.49
CA PRO A 3 15.23 -9.90 -4.88
C PRO A 3 14.94 -8.47 -5.34
N THR A 4 15.39 -8.11 -6.54
CA THR A 4 15.17 -6.79 -7.14
C THR A 4 13.67 -6.46 -7.22
N THR A 5 12.83 -7.46 -7.48
CA THR A 5 11.37 -7.35 -7.53
C THR A 5 10.77 -6.91 -6.19
N THR A 6 11.25 -7.47 -5.07
CA THR A 6 10.79 -7.09 -3.73
C THR A 6 11.17 -5.65 -3.40
N THR A 7 12.37 -5.22 -3.81
CA THR A 7 12.80 -3.83 -3.66
C THR A 7 11.90 -2.88 -4.45
N ILE A 8 11.60 -3.19 -5.72
CA ILE A 8 10.69 -2.38 -6.56
C ILE A 8 9.30 -2.31 -5.91
N GLY A 9 8.76 -3.44 -5.43
CA GLY A 9 7.47 -3.47 -4.74
C GLY A 9 7.44 -2.58 -3.49
N LEU A 10 8.51 -2.56 -2.69
CA LEU A 10 8.62 -1.67 -1.52
C LEU A 10 8.76 -0.19 -1.88
N VAL A 11 9.46 0.12 -2.97
CA VAL A 11 9.54 1.50 -3.48
C VAL A 11 8.15 1.97 -3.94
N LEU A 12 7.43 1.15 -4.70
CA LEU A 12 6.05 1.44 -5.08
C LEU A 12 5.15 1.65 -3.85
N ALA A 13 5.28 0.79 -2.85
CA ALA A 13 4.55 0.93 -1.59
C ALA A 13 4.86 2.26 -0.88
N ALA A 14 6.13 2.68 -0.85
CA ALA A 14 6.53 3.96 -0.26
C ALA A 14 5.94 5.15 -1.03
N VAL A 15 6.07 5.16 -2.35
CA VAL A 15 5.51 6.22 -3.22
C VAL A 15 4.00 6.33 -3.00
N LEU A 16 3.30 5.21 -3.07
CA LEU A 16 1.88 5.13 -2.83
C LEU A 16 1.49 5.59 -1.41
N SER A 17 2.29 5.31 -0.39
CA SER A 17 2.04 5.78 0.98
C SER A 17 2.21 7.30 1.12
N ILE A 18 3.14 7.89 0.37
CA ILE A 18 3.32 9.34 0.30
C ILE A 18 2.12 9.99 -0.41
N SER A 19 1.59 9.37 -1.47
CA SER A 19 0.37 9.84 -2.12
C SER A 19 -0.82 9.87 -1.15
N ASP A 20 -0.97 8.85 -0.29
CA ASP A 20 -2.02 8.83 0.74
C ASP A 20 -1.86 10.02 1.71
N LEU A 21 -0.64 10.34 2.14
CA LEU A 21 -0.34 11.52 2.97
C LEU A 21 -0.67 12.84 2.26
N ALA A 22 -0.42 12.91 0.95
CA ALA A 22 -0.70 14.08 0.14
C ALA A 22 -2.20 14.38 -0.01
N THR A 23 -3.09 13.43 0.30
CA THR A 23 -4.55 13.64 0.32
C THR A 23 -4.96 14.84 1.17
N ALA A 24 -4.23 15.13 2.26
CA ALA A 24 -4.49 16.27 3.12
C ALA A 24 -4.27 17.64 2.45
N ALA A 25 -3.51 17.68 1.35
CA ALA A 25 -3.27 18.90 0.58
C ALA A 25 -4.28 19.10 -0.56
N VAL A 26 -5.18 18.14 -0.79
CA VAL A 26 -6.18 18.21 -1.87
C VAL A 26 -7.47 18.83 -1.34
N PRO A 27 -8.01 19.87 -2.00
CA PRO A 27 -9.31 20.44 -1.64
C PRO A 27 -10.45 19.51 -2.06
N GLY A 28 -11.50 19.41 -1.23
CA GLY A 28 -12.73 18.66 -1.55
C GLY A 28 -13.04 17.46 -0.66
N PRO A 29 -12.09 16.61 -0.24
CA PRO A 29 -12.37 15.48 0.62
C PRO A 29 -12.87 15.91 2.02
N PRO A 30 -13.83 15.17 2.62
CA PRO A 30 -14.28 15.46 3.98
C PRO A 30 -13.17 15.14 4.99
N VAL A 31 -13.11 15.92 6.09
CA VAL A 31 -12.06 15.80 7.13
C VAL A 31 -11.84 14.36 7.62
N PRO A 32 -12.88 13.54 7.90
CA PRO A 32 -12.67 12.15 8.30
C PRO A 32 -11.91 11.31 7.25
N ALA A 33 -12.18 11.51 5.96
CA ALA A 33 -11.50 10.80 4.89
C ALA A 33 -10.01 11.19 4.81
N ILE A 34 -9.71 12.48 5.01
CA ILE A 34 -8.33 12.98 5.11
C ILE A 34 -7.61 12.29 6.27
N VAL A 35 -8.21 12.29 7.47
CA VAL A 35 -7.60 11.66 8.67
C VAL A 35 -7.30 10.19 8.43
N VAL A 36 -8.25 9.45 7.86
CA VAL A 36 -8.09 8.02 7.56
C VAL A 36 -6.99 7.78 6.52
N ALA A 37 -6.99 8.53 5.41
CA ALA A 37 -5.97 8.41 4.37
C ALA A 37 -4.57 8.74 4.91
N THR A 38 -4.45 9.82 5.68
CA THR A 38 -3.17 10.24 6.26
C THR A 38 -2.63 9.21 7.26
N ALA A 39 -3.51 8.65 8.11
CA ALA A 39 -3.14 7.62 9.07
C ALA A 39 -2.72 6.32 8.37
N LEU A 40 -3.45 5.88 7.34
CA LEU A 40 -3.10 4.71 6.51
C LEU A 40 -1.78 4.92 5.76
N GLY A 41 -1.55 6.10 5.22
CA GLY A 41 -0.30 6.48 4.57
C GLY A 41 0.88 6.41 5.53
N ALA A 42 0.76 7.03 6.72
CA ALA A 42 1.79 7.00 7.75
C ALA A 42 2.08 5.57 8.24
N ALA A 43 1.03 4.79 8.53
CA ALA A 43 1.17 3.39 8.95
C ALA A 43 1.81 2.52 7.87
N SER A 44 1.42 2.71 6.61
CA SER A 44 2.02 2.00 5.47
C SER A 44 3.50 2.36 5.30
N LEU A 45 3.85 3.63 5.46
CA LEU A 45 5.25 4.09 5.37
C LEU A 45 6.10 3.50 6.51
N ALA A 46 5.57 3.47 7.73
CA ALA A 46 6.22 2.83 8.87
C ALA A 46 6.39 1.31 8.63
N ALA A 47 5.36 0.64 8.11
CA ALA A 47 5.42 -0.77 7.74
C ALA A 47 6.47 -1.01 6.65
N VAL A 48 6.59 -0.13 5.65
CA VAL A 48 7.63 -0.19 4.63
C VAL A 48 9.00 -0.05 5.26
N ALA A 49 9.24 0.97 6.09
CA ALA A 49 10.51 1.18 6.78
C ALA A 49 10.93 -0.04 7.64
N LEU A 50 9.96 -0.65 8.33
CA LEU A 50 10.17 -1.91 9.05
C LEU A 50 10.45 -3.07 8.09
N ALA A 51 9.72 -3.15 6.99
CA ALA A 51 9.93 -4.14 5.96
C ALA A 51 11.28 -3.98 5.27
N TRP A 52 11.93 -2.81 5.26
CA TRP A 52 13.32 -2.62 4.81
C TRP A 52 14.33 -3.33 5.70
N ARG A 53 14.03 -3.49 7.00
CA ARG A 53 14.90 -4.20 7.97
C ARG A 53 14.84 -5.74 7.86
N GLY A 54 14.04 -6.28 6.94
CA GLY A 54 13.91 -7.73 6.71
C GLY A 54 12.80 -8.38 7.54
N GLY A 55 12.37 -9.57 7.13
CA GLY A 55 11.34 -10.35 7.82
C GLY A 55 9.98 -10.35 7.11
N ARG A 56 9.38 -11.54 7.03
CA ARG A 56 8.19 -11.81 6.18
C ARG A 56 6.89 -11.28 6.79
N GLY A 57 6.77 -11.34 8.12
CA GLY A 57 5.64 -10.73 8.83
C GLY A 57 5.52 -9.22 8.58
N ARG A 58 6.65 -8.54 8.31
CA ARG A 58 6.67 -7.11 8.00
C ARG A 58 6.18 -6.83 6.57
N LEU A 59 6.48 -7.71 5.61
CA LEU A 59 5.92 -7.63 4.25
C LEU A 59 4.40 -7.86 4.25
N TRP A 60 3.91 -8.77 5.09
CA TRP A 60 2.48 -8.97 5.29
C TRP A 60 1.78 -7.72 5.82
N ALA A 61 2.39 -7.01 6.78
CA ALA A 61 1.85 -5.75 7.28
C ALA A 61 1.72 -4.69 6.18
N VAL A 62 2.73 -4.55 5.31
CA VAL A 62 2.67 -3.64 4.16
C VAL A 62 1.55 -4.03 3.20
N ALA A 63 1.46 -5.32 2.85
CA ALA A 63 0.42 -5.82 1.94
C ALA A 63 -0.99 -5.60 2.50
N ALA A 64 -1.20 -5.87 3.79
CA ALA A 64 -2.48 -5.70 4.47
C ALA A 64 -2.90 -4.23 4.51
N LEU A 65 -2.04 -3.34 5.00
CA LEU A 65 -2.31 -1.90 5.05
C LEU A 65 -2.61 -1.33 3.68
N ARG A 66 -1.87 -1.77 2.64
CA ARG A 66 -2.10 -1.26 1.29
C ARG A 66 -3.38 -1.80 0.65
N SER A 67 -3.76 -3.03 0.98
CA SER A 67 -5.05 -3.59 0.56
C SER A 67 -6.21 -2.84 1.21
N VAL A 68 -6.11 -2.50 2.50
CA VAL A 68 -7.11 -1.69 3.19
C VAL A 68 -7.18 -0.28 2.58
N SER A 69 -6.04 0.37 2.34
CA SER A 69 -5.99 1.68 1.68
C SER A 69 -6.66 1.64 0.30
N ALA A 70 -6.35 0.62 -0.52
CA ALA A 70 -6.99 0.43 -1.82
C ALA A 70 -8.51 0.22 -1.73
N LEU A 71 -8.98 -0.59 -0.79
CA LEU A 71 -10.42 -0.80 -0.55
C LEU A 71 -11.14 0.47 -0.09
N MET A 72 -10.48 1.33 0.68
CA MET A 72 -11.07 2.62 1.05
C MET A 72 -11.14 3.57 -0.15
N ALA A 73 -10.13 3.55 -1.01
CA ALA A 73 -10.11 4.38 -2.22
C ALA A 73 -11.23 4.04 -3.21
N THR A 74 -11.66 2.76 -3.29
CA THR A 74 -12.76 2.38 -4.20
C THR A 74 -14.09 3.02 -3.83
N LEU A 75 -14.32 3.37 -2.56
CA LEU A 75 -15.55 4.05 -2.14
C LEU A 75 -15.73 5.39 -2.87
N GLY A 76 -14.62 6.10 -3.17
CA GLY A 76 -14.67 7.34 -3.93
C GLY A 76 -15.09 7.17 -5.40
N LEU A 77 -15.04 5.95 -5.95
CA LEU A 77 -15.55 5.67 -7.31
C LEU A 77 -17.07 5.63 -7.38
N PHE A 78 -17.72 5.32 -6.25
CA PHE A 78 -19.18 5.24 -6.15
C PHE A 78 -19.82 6.57 -5.74
N ASP A 79 -19.01 7.59 -5.46
CA ASP A 79 -19.50 8.93 -5.22
C ASP A 79 -19.68 9.66 -6.56
N ASP A 80 -20.91 10.10 -6.83
CA ASP A 80 -21.30 10.87 -8.02
C ASP A 80 -20.63 12.26 -8.05
N GLY A 81 -20.24 12.79 -6.90
CA GLY A 81 -19.51 14.04 -6.77
C GLY A 81 -18.03 13.96 -7.18
N THR A 82 -17.49 12.76 -7.40
CA THR A 82 -16.06 12.59 -7.70
C THR A 82 -15.75 12.99 -9.14
N ALA A 83 -14.95 14.04 -9.31
CA ALA A 83 -14.48 14.50 -10.61
C ALA A 83 -13.74 13.40 -11.40
N ALA A 84 -13.88 13.39 -12.73
CA ALA A 84 -13.30 12.36 -13.60
C ALA A 84 -11.78 12.20 -13.44
N GLY A 85 -11.04 13.30 -13.25
CA GLY A 85 -9.60 13.27 -12.98
C GLY A 85 -9.25 12.54 -11.68
N VAL A 86 -10.05 12.72 -10.63
CA VAL A 86 -9.87 12.03 -9.34
C VAL A 86 -10.19 10.54 -9.48
N ARG A 87 -11.26 10.18 -10.22
CA ARG A 87 -11.55 8.77 -10.54
C ARG A 87 -10.38 8.10 -11.27
N GLY A 88 -9.76 8.80 -12.23
CA GLY A 88 -8.56 8.33 -12.92
C GLY A 88 -7.38 8.07 -11.98
N LEU A 89 -7.13 8.98 -11.02
CA LEU A 89 -6.09 8.80 -10.00
C LEU A 89 -6.37 7.59 -9.09
N ILE A 90 -7.63 7.41 -8.67
CA ILE A 90 -8.03 6.25 -7.86
C ILE A 90 -7.74 4.95 -8.62
N VAL A 91 -8.20 4.85 -9.88
CA VAL A 91 -7.98 3.66 -10.72
C VAL A 91 -6.48 3.41 -10.92
N GLY A 92 -5.69 4.45 -11.22
CA GLY A 92 -4.24 4.34 -11.35
C GLY A 92 -3.57 3.83 -10.07
N GLY A 93 -3.97 4.35 -8.91
CA GLY A 93 -3.48 3.91 -7.60
C GLY A 93 -3.84 2.45 -7.29
N LEU A 94 -5.04 2.00 -7.68
CA LEU A 94 -5.46 0.60 -7.55
C LEU A 94 -4.60 -0.33 -8.41
N VAL A 95 -4.37 0.02 -9.68
CA VAL A 95 -3.49 -0.74 -10.58
C VAL A 95 -2.08 -0.82 -10.01
N LEU A 96 -1.53 0.31 -9.54
CA LEU A 96 -0.18 0.33 -8.97
C LEU A 96 -0.09 -0.51 -7.69
N THR A 97 -1.14 -0.51 -6.87
CA THR A 97 -1.25 -1.37 -5.68
C THR A 97 -1.25 -2.84 -6.08
N ALA A 98 -2.01 -3.23 -7.10
CA ALA A 98 -2.02 -4.60 -7.60
C ALA A 98 -0.64 -5.04 -8.13
N VAL A 99 0.06 -4.18 -8.88
CA VAL A 99 1.42 -4.43 -9.35
C VAL A 99 2.39 -4.60 -8.17
N MET A 100 2.32 -3.70 -7.19
CA MET A 100 3.13 -3.80 -5.96
C MET A 100 2.89 -5.13 -5.23
N LEU A 101 1.63 -5.55 -5.06
CA LEU A 101 1.29 -6.81 -4.40
C LEU A 101 1.81 -8.01 -5.20
N ALA A 102 1.68 -7.99 -6.53
CA ALA A 102 2.21 -9.04 -7.41
C ALA A 102 3.74 -9.19 -7.29
N LEU A 103 4.46 -8.08 -7.17
CA LEU A 103 5.92 -8.07 -7.01
C LEU A 103 6.38 -8.64 -5.65
N ILE A 104 5.61 -8.42 -4.59
CA ILE A 104 5.93 -8.89 -3.24
C ILE A 104 5.42 -10.33 -2.98
N ALA A 105 4.41 -10.78 -3.73
CA ALA A 105 3.75 -12.07 -3.54
C ALA A 105 4.70 -13.30 -3.47
N PRO A 106 5.76 -13.43 -4.29
CA PRO A 106 6.67 -14.57 -4.21
C PRO A 106 7.35 -14.69 -2.84
N ASP A 107 7.76 -13.56 -2.26
CA ASP A 107 8.41 -13.51 -0.94
C ASP A 107 7.43 -13.75 0.22
N LEU A 108 6.13 -13.54 -0.01
CA LEU A 108 5.09 -13.95 0.95
C LEU A 108 4.84 -15.47 0.90
N ARG A 109 4.98 -16.10 -0.27
CA ARG A 109 4.60 -17.51 -0.53
C ARG A 109 5.63 -18.57 -0.13
N ARG A 110 6.93 -18.27 -0.01
CA ARG A 110 7.92 -19.28 0.43
C ARG A 110 7.47 -19.89 1.79
N ALA A 111 7.67 -21.17 2.05
CA ALA A 111 7.44 -21.68 3.43
C ALA A 111 8.62 -21.26 4.32
N PRO A 112 8.46 -21.15 5.66
CA PRO A 112 9.61 -21.28 6.55
C PRO A 112 10.29 -22.61 6.23
N ALA A 113 11.61 -22.63 6.05
CA ALA A 113 12.33 -23.91 5.95
C ALA A 113 11.98 -24.72 7.21
N ALA A 114 11.48 -25.94 7.04
CA ALA A 114 11.18 -26.81 8.17
C ALA A 114 12.43 -26.87 9.05
N SER A 115 12.29 -26.48 10.32
CA SER A 115 13.39 -26.57 11.28
C SER A 115 13.79 -28.04 11.34
N PRO A 116 15.07 -28.42 11.11
CA PRO A 116 15.48 -29.79 11.30
C PRO A 116 15.14 -30.16 12.75
N ALA A 117 14.32 -31.19 12.92
CA ALA A 117 14.03 -31.75 14.24
C ALA A 117 15.38 -32.16 14.84
N ALA A 118 15.71 -31.56 15.99
CA ALA A 118 16.88 -31.90 16.78
C ALA A 118 16.61 -33.18 17.60
#